data_AF-A0A5P2CPL4-F1
#
_entry.id   AF-A0A5P2CPL4-F1
#
_cell.length_a   1.000
_cell.length_b   1.000
_cell.length_c   1.000
_cell.angle_alpha   90.00
_cell.angle_beta   90.00
_cell.angle_gamma   90.00
#
_symmetry.space_group_name_H-M   'P 1'
#
loop_
_entity.id
_entity.type
_entity.pdbx_description
1 polymer ?
#
loop_
_entity_poly.entity_id
_entity_poly.type
_entity_poly.pdbx_seq_one_letter_code
_entity_poly.pdbx_strand_id
1 'polypeptide(L)'
;MSAYLRDPDEVAAKTAVVALVDKIASEASGPDEFRQWADEVLPEIERLPAGGNRDFIRRRIDDWLLYLTVKDGHVPTPDELGGVTDWMQRELAEWSRSPAVLAVVAESARTKKTRNIAKNRANSRELKGE
;
A
#
# COMPACT_ATOMS: atom_id res chain seq x y z
N MET A 1 14.11 -32.90 -5.51
CA MET A 1 13.03 -31.98 -5.94
C MET A 1 11.86 -32.11 -4.97
N SER A 2 11.79 -31.28 -3.94
CA SER A 2 10.54 -31.13 -3.18
C SER A 2 10.51 -29.73 -2.57
N ALA A 3 9.75 -28.85 -3.20
CA ALA A 3 9.56 -27.44 -2.84
C ALA A 3 8.09 -27.18 -2.44
N TYR A 4 7.43 -28.15 -1.79
CA TYR A 4 5.96 -28.18 -1.70
C TYR A 4 5.35 -28.30 -0.31
N LEU A 5 6.10 -28.06 0.75
CA LEU A 5 5.50 -27.90 2.08
C LEU A 5 5.96 -26.58 2.69
N ARG A 6 5.47 -25.47 2.11
CA ARG A 6 5.04 -24.38 3.00
C ARG A 6 3.87 -24.94 3.77
N ASP A 7 3.91 -24.79 5.09
CA ASP A 7 2.84 -25.26 5.95
C ASP A 7 1.52 -24.60 5.46
N PRO A 8 0.50 -25.37 5.06
CA PRO A 8 -0.77 -24.80 4.64
C PRO A 8 -1.39 -23.92 5.75
N ASP A 9 -1.07 -24.20 7.02
CA ASP A 9 -1.46 -23.37 8.16
C ASP A 9 -0.80 -21.98 8.11
N GLU A 10 0.49 -21.93 7.75
CA GLU A 10 1.25 -20.68 7.64
C GLU A 10 0.72 -19.79 6.50
N VAL A 11 0.34 -20.37 5.36
CA VAL A 11 -0.23 -19.64 4.22
C VAL A 11 -1.66 -19.17 4.52
N ALA A 12 -2.45 -19.99 5.20
CA ALA A 12 -3.79 -19.63 5.64
C ALA A 12 -3.75 -18.49 6.68
N ALA A 13 -2.86 -18.59 7.66
CA ALA A 13 -2.64 -17.56 8.68
C ALA A 13 -2.20 -16.23 8.04
N LYS A 14 -1.26 -16.26 7.08
CA LYS A 14 -0.85 -15.06 6.33
C LYS A 14 -2.04 -14.40 5.64
N THR A 15 -2.86 -15.18 4.93
CA THR A 15 -4.01 -14.65 4.18
C THR A 15 -5.04 -14.03 5.12
N ALA A 16 -5.29 -14.65 6.27
CA ALA A 16 -6.19 -14.13 7.29
C ALA A 16 -5.70 -12.79 7.87
N VAL A 17 -4.41 -12.68 8.19
CA VAL A 17 -3.83 -11.43 8.72
C VAL A 17 -3.89 -10.31 7.69
N VAL A 18 -3.61 -10.61 6.41
CA VAL A 18 -3.68 -9.61 5.34
C VAL A 18 -5.12 -9.14 5.12
N ALA A 19 -6.08 -10.06 5.11
CA ALA A 19 -7.49 -9.72 5.03
C ALA A 19 -7.94 -8.86 6.22
N LEU A 20 -7.40 -9.11 7.42
CA LEU A 20 -7.66 -8.28 8.59
C LEU A 20 -7.07 -6.87 8.41
N VAL A 21 -5.79 -6.75 8.02
CA VAL A 21 -5.15 -5.44 7.75
C VAL A 21 -5.95 -4.66 6.72
N ASP A 22 -6.30 -5.29 5.60
CA ASP A 22 -7.07 -4.67 4.52
C ASP A 22 -8.45 -4.20 5.00
N LYS A 23 -9.13 -5.03 5.80
CA LYS A 23 -10.43 -4.67 6.38
C LYS A 23 -10.30 -3.45 7.29
N ILE A 24 -9.39 -3.49 8.27
CA ILE A 24 -9.23 -2.40 9.23
C ILE A 24 -8.82 -1.10 8.52
N ALA A 25 -7.88 -1.17 7.58
CA ALA A 25 -7.48 -0.01 6.79
C ALA A 25 -8.64 0.58 5.98
N SER A 26 -9.51 -0.27 5.42
CA SER A 26 -10.68 0.18 4.66
C SER A 26 -11.77 0.83 5.51
N GLU A 27 -11.87 0.44 6.78
CA GLU A 27 -12.85 0.94 7.75
C GLU A 27 -12.33 2.16 8.54
N ALA A 28 -11.02 2.41 8.53
CA ALA A 28 -10.41 3.54 9.22
C ALA A 28 -10.88 4.89 8.68
N SER A 29 -11.16 5.82 9.60
CA SER A 29 -11.60 7.18 9.30
C SER A 29 -10.47 8.03 8.71
N GLY A 30 -9.21 7.67 8.99
CA GLY A 30 -8.03 8.38 8.53
C GLY A 30 -6.71 7.69 8.92
N PRO A 31 -5.58 8.28 8.51
CA PRO A 31 -4.26 7.69 8.75
C PRO A 31 -3.91 7.56 10.24
N ASP A 32 -4.38 8.47 11.09
CA ASP A 32 -4.06 8.45 12.53
C ASP A 32 -4.74 7.30 13.27
N GLU A 33 -6.01 7.02 12.96
CA GLU A 33 -6.73 5.87 13.52
C GLU A 33 -6.07 4.55 13.12
N PHE A 34 -5.71 4.43 11.84
CA PHE A 34 -5.02 3.24 11.36
C PHE A 34 -3.61 3.10 11.95
N ARG A 35 -2.88 4.20 12.15
CA ARG A 35 -1.57 4.20 12.81
C ARG A 35 -1.68 3.74 14.26
N GLN A 36 -2.67 4.22 15.00
CA GLN A 36 -2.90 3.77 16.37
C GLN A 36 -3.13 2.25 16.42
N TRP A 37 -3.99 1.73 15.54
CA TRP A 37 -4.20 0.29 15.43
C TRP A 37 -2.92 -0.47 15.05
N ALA A 38 -2.13 0.07 14.11
CA ALA A 38 -0.88 -0.54 13.69
C ALA A 38 0.14 -0.60 14.83
N ASP A 39 0.25 0.46 15.64
CA ASP A 39 1.15 0.51 16.80
C ASP A 39 0.80 -0.53 17.88
N GLU A 40 -0.48 -0.90 18.00
CA GLU A 40 -0.93 -1.98 18.89
C GLU A 40 -0.58 -3.38 18.34
N VAL A 41 -0.64 -3.57 17.02
CA VAL A 41 -0.48 -4.88 16.38
C VAL A 41 0.97 -5.18 15.96
N LEU A 42 1.76 -4.16 15.61
CA LEU A 42 3.15 -4.32 15.19
C LEU A 42 4.01 -5.08 16.22
N PRO A 43 3.94 -4.82 17.54
CA PRO A 43 4.67 -5.60 18.54
C PRO A 43 4.35 -7.10 18.51
N GLU A 44 3.10 -7.47 18.23
CA GLU A 44 2.68 -8.86 18.11
C GLU A 44 3.20 -9.50 16.82
N ILE A 45 3.22 -8.76 15.71
CA ILE A 45 3.83 -9.20 14.45
C ILE A 45 5.33 -9.44 14.62
N GLU A 46 6.02 -8.59 15.39
CA GLU A 46 7.46 -8.70 15.63
C GLU A 46 7.84 -9.94 16.45
N ARG A 47 6.89 -10.51 17.21
CA ARG A 47 7.06 -11.78 17.93
C ARG A 47 6.98 -13.01 17.03
N LEU A 48 6.42 -12.88 15.82
CA LEU A 48 6.39 -13.98 14.85
C LEU A 48 7.83 -14.33 14.43
N PRO A 49 8.10 -15.61 14.10
CA PRO A 49 9.38 -16.03 13.57
C PRO A 49 9.82 -15.13 12.42
N ALA A 50 11.09 -14.70 12.46
CA ALA A 50 11.65 -13.89 11.39
C ALA A 50 11.54 -14.64 10.06
N GLY A 51 10.98 -13.99 9.05
CA GLY A 51 10.68 -14.64 7.77
C GLY A 51 9.62 -13.92 6.96
N GLY A 52 9.25 -14.55 5.85
CA GLY A 52 8.47 -13.90 4.79
C GLY A 52 7.06 -13.44 5.16
N ASN A 53 6.48 -13.88 6.28
CA ASN A 53 5.17 -13.40 6.72
C ASN A 53 5.26 -12.09 7.49
N ARG A 54 6.19 -11.99 8.45
CA ARG A 54 6.44 -10.76 9.22
C ARG A 54 6.75 -9.59 8.30
N ASP A 55 7.70 -9.76 7.37
CA ASP A 55 8.08 -8.71 6.43
C ASP A 55 6.94 -8.34 5.46
N PHE A 56 6.07 -9.30 5.13
CA PHE A 56 4.94 -9.06 4.27
C PHE A 56 3.86 -8.24 4.97
N ILE A 57 3.54 -8.59 6.22
CA ILE A 57 2.53 -7.87 7.00
C ILE A 57 3.00 -6.43 7.26
N ARG A 58 4.27 -6.22 7.62
CA ARG A 58 4.84 -4.88 7.77
C ARG A 58 4.70 -4.05 6.50
N ARG A 59 5.14 -4.59 5.36
CA ARG A 59 4.98 -3.93 4.06
C ARG A 59 3.52 -3.59 3.75
N ARG A 60 2.58 -4.46 4.13
CA ARG A 60 1.15 -4.21 3.90
C ARG A 60 0.60 -3.08 4.79
N ILE A 61 1.09 -2.95 6.02
CA ILE A 61 0.75 -1.84 6.90
C ILE A 61 1.32 -0.53 6.34
N ASP A 62 2.59 -0.54 5.92
CA ASP A 62 3.25 0.64 5.33
C ASP A 62 2.54 1.10 4.04
N ASP A 63 2.14 0.15 3.19
CA ASP A 63 1.32 0.39 2.00
C ASP A 63 0.03 1.16 2.36
N TRP A 64 -0.73 0.68 3.34
CA TRP A 64 -2.00 1.29 3.74
C TRP A 64 -1.82 2.64 4.45
N LEU A 65 -0.76 2.82 5.24
CA LEU A 65 -0.45 4.12 5.83
C LEU A 65 -0.19 5.18 4.75
N LEU A 66 0.59 4.85 3.71
CA LEU A 66 0.78 5.76 2.59
C LEU A 66 -0.56 6.03 1.88
N TYR A 67 -1.35 4.99 1.60
CA TYR A 67 -2.65 5.15 0.96
C TYR A 67 -3.57 6.12 1.71
N LEU A 68 -3.69 5.94 3.03
CA LEU A 68 -4.57 6.74 3.87
C LEU A 68 -4.07 8.19 4.00
N THR A 69 -2.76 8.41 4.13
CA THR A 69 -2.22 9.78 4.14
C THR A 69 -2.47 10.50 2.82
N VAL A 70 -2.31 9.81 1.68
CA VAL A 70 -2.62 10.40 0.36
C VAL A 70 -4.12 10.67 0.21
N LYS A 71 -4.98 9.78 0.73
CA LYS A 71 -6.44 9.98 0.78
C LYS A 71 -6.81 11.19 1.61
N ASP A 72 -6.04 11.49 2.65
CA ASP A 72 -6.19 12.66 3.51
C ASP A 72 -5.56 13.95 2.92
N GLY A 73 -5.04 13.88 1.69
CA GLY A 73 -4.54 15.05 0.95
C GLY A 73 -3.02 15.18 0.90
N HIS A 74 -2.27 14.24 1.49
CA HIS A 74 -0.81 14.21 1.36
C HIS A 74 -0.37 13.96 -0.09
N VAL A 75 0.70 14.62 -0.51
CA VAL A 75 1.37 14.33 -1.77
C VAL A 75 2.63 13.54 -1.43
N PRO A 76 2.75 12.27 -1.84
CA PRO A 76 3.88 11.45 -1.47
C PRO A 76 5.14 11.98 -2.14
N THR A 77 6.27 11.89 -1.45
CA THR A 77 7.60 12.07 -2.03
C THR A 77 7.99 10.86 -2.89
N PRO A 78 8.97 10.99 -3.81
CA PRO A 78 9.51 9.86 -4.55
C PRO A 78 10.03 8.73 -3.64
N ASP A 79 10.64 9.07 -2.50
CA ASP A 79 11.17 8.11 -1.54
C ASP A 79 10.06 7.36 -0.80
N GLU A 80 9.01 8.06 -0.35
CA GLU A 80 7.82 7.42 0.26
C GLU A 80 7.13 6.47 -0.75
N LEU A 81 6.97 6.91 -1.99
CA LEU A 81 6.45 6.05 -3.07
C LEU A 81 7.37 4.85 -3.30
N GLY A 82 8.69 5.07 -3.24
CA GLY A 82 9.73 4.04 -3.33
C GLY A 82 9.74 3.05 -2.17
N GLY A 83 9.06 3.35 -1.06
CA GLY A 83 8.90 2.46 0.10
C GLY A 83 7.79 1.42 -0.05
N VAL A 84 6.73 1.73 -0.80
CA VAL A 84 5.52 0.87 -0.91
C VAL A 84 5.58 -0.12 -2.06
N THR A 85 4.74 -1.15 -2.07
CA THR A 85 4.73 -2.19 -3.11
C THR A 85 4.31 -1.69 -4.48
N ASP A 86 4.72 -2.37 -5.55
CA ASP A 86 4.29 -2.05 -6.93
C ASP A 86 2.76 -2.07 -7.08
N TRP A 87 2.10 -2.93 -6.31
CA TRP A 87 0.64 -2.97 -6.24
C TRP A 87 0.09 -1.66 -5.65
N MET A 88 0.63 -1.19 -4.53
CA MET A 88 0.19 0.06 -3.91
C MET A 88 0.47 1.28 -4.79
N GLN A 89 1.64 1.35 -5.44
CA GLN A 89 1.92 2.42 -6.41
C GLN A 89 0.90 2.44 -7.56
N ARG A 90 0.47 1.26 -8.01
CA ARG A 90 -0.57 1.14 -9.03
C ARG A 90 -1.93 1.57 -8.52
N GLU A 91 -2.30 1.19 -7.30
CA GLU A 91 -3.55 1.61 -6.67
C GLU A 91 -3.64 3.14 -6.57
N LEU A 92 -2.56 3.79 -6.14
CA LEU A 92 -2.45 5.25 -6.11
C LEU A 92 -2.63 5.87 -7.51
N ALA A 93 -2.02 5.26 -8.54
CA ALA A 93 -2.19 5.72 -9.91
C ALA A 93 -3.65 5.63 -10.38
N GLU A 94 -4.35 4.55 -10.03
CA GLU A 94 -5.71 4.26 -10.52
C GLU A 94 -6.79 5.05 -9.78
N TRP A 95 -6.65 5.25 -8.47
CA TRP A 95 -7.68 5.91 -7.64
C TRP A 95 -7.46 7.42 -7.52
N SER A 96 -6.21 7.91 -7.45
CA SER A 96 -5.95 9.31 -7.10
C SER A 96 -6.56 10.28 -8.11
N ARG A 97 -7.13 11.36 -7.57
CA ARG A 97 -7.63 12.53 -8.32
C ARG A 97 -6.71 13.75 -8.19
N SER A 98 -5.72 13.70 -7.30
CA SER A 98 -4.78 14.81 -7.12
C SER A 98 -3.77 14.85 -8.28
N PRO A 99 -3.71 15.94 -9.07
CA PRO A 99 -2.72 16.06 -10.14
C PRO A 99 -1.28 15.96 -9.63
N ALA A 100 -1.02 16.48 -8.42
CA ALA A 100 0.30 16.44 -7.80
C ALA A 100 0.72 15.00 -7.45
N VAL A 101 -0.19 14.20 -6.87
CA VAL A 101 0.06 12.77 -6.61
C VAL A 101 0.31 12.02 -7.92
N LEU A 102 -0.52 12.25 -8.94
CA LEU A 102 -0.38 11.60 -10.24
C LEU A 102 0.94 11.98 -10.92
N ALA A 103 1.44 13.21 -10.74
CA ALA A 103 2.75 13.63 -11.25
C ALA A 103 3.89 12.83 -10.62
N VAL A 104 3.91 12.71 -9.28
CA VAL A 104 4.93 11.91 -8.58
C VAL A 104 4.89 10.44 -9.03
N VAL A 105 3.69 9.86 -9.14
CA VAL A 105 3.54 8.46 -9.59
C VAL A 105 3.97 8.30 -11.05
N ALA A 106 3.68 9.26 -11.93
CA ALA A 106 4.09 9.26 -13.33
C ALA A 106 5.60 9.32 -13.53
N GLU A 107 6.32 9.96 -12.62
CA GLU A 107 7.77 10.14 -12.65
C GLU A 107 8.50 8.98 -11.98
N SER A 108 8.07 8.62 -10.77
CA SER A 108 8.87 7.82 -9.84
C SER A 108 8.37 6.39 -9.62
N ALA A 109 7.19 6.00 -10.12
CA ALA A 109 6.72 4.63 -9.95
C ALA A 109 7.67 3.62 -10.62
N ARG A 110 7.85 2.45 -9.98
CA ARG A 110 8.83 1.43 -10.40
C ARG A 110 8.49 0.85 -11.76
N THR A 111 7.21 0.58 -12.00
CA THR A 111 6.78 -0.07 -13.24
C THR A 111 6.40 0.97 -14.31
N LYS A 112 6.81 0.70 -15.55
CA LYS A 112 6.41 1.51 -16.71
C LYS A 112 4.88 1.57 -16.86
N LYS A 113 4.18 0.47 -16.56
CA LYS A 113 2.72 0.39 -16.62
C LYS A 113 2.08 1.40 -15.66
N THR A 114 2.51 1.40 -14.39
CA THR A 114 2.02 2.34 -13.37
C THR A 114 2.28 3.79 -13.77
N ARG A 115 3.49 4.11 -14.22
CA ARG A 115 3.81 5.46 -14.73
C ARG A 115 2.88 5.88 -15.86
N ASN A 116 2.59 5.00 -16.81
CA ASN A 116 1.70 5.30 -17.93
C ASN A 116 0.25 5.51 -17.50
N ILE A 117 -0.26 4.72 -16.54
CA ILE A 117 -1.60 4.92 -15.96
C ILE A 117 -1.72 6.33 -15.37
N ALA A 118 -0.75 6.73 -14.55
CA ALA A 118 -0.73 8.04 -13.92
C ALA A 118 -0.64 9.17 -14.95
N LYS A 119 0.24 9.05 -15.96
CA LYS A 119 0.35 10.04 -17.06
C LYS A 119 -0.96 10.21 -17.83
N ASN A 120 -1.62 9.11 -18.15
CA ASN A 120 -2.89 9.16 -18.89
C ASN A 120 -3.96 9.85 -18.05
N ARG A 121 -4.08 9.49 -16.77
CA ARG A 121 -5.06 10.08 -15.86
C ARG A 121 -4.81 11.56 -15.59
N ALA A 122 -3.57 11.97 -15.34
CA ALA A 122 -3.21 13.39 -15.19
C ALA A 122 -3.57 14.22 -16.44
N ASN A 123 -3.64 13.59 -17.61
CA ASN A 123 -4.01 14.23 -18.86
C ASN A 123 -5.51 14.16 -19.21
N SER A 124 -6.29 13.34 -18.49
CA SER A 124 -7.72 13.18 -18.70
C SER A 124 -8.45 14.49 -18.40
N ARG A 125 -9.47 14.78 -19.23
CA ARG A 125 -10.26 16.02 -19.13
C ARG A 125 -11.00 16.15 -17.80
N GLU A 126 -11.30 15.04 -17.14
CA GLU A 126 -11.96 14.99 -15.82
C GLU A 126 -11.15 15.66 -14.70
N LEU A 127 -9.82 15.71 -14.81
CA LEU A 127 -8.93 16.33 -13.82
C LEU A 127 -8.33 17.68 -14.29
N LYS A 128 -8.66 18.11 -15.52
CA LYS A 128 -8.22 19.41 -16.09
C LYS A 128 -9.27 20.52 -15.92
N GLY A 129 -10.42 20.21 -15.32
CA GLY A 129 -11.59 21.09 -15.25
C GLY A 129 -11.91 21.65 -13.86
N GLU A 130 -11.00 21.50 -12.88
CA GLU A 130 -11.09 22.12 -11.55
C GLU A 130 -10.06 23.24 -11.39
#